data_AF-U7UIX2-F1
#
_entry.id   AF-U7UIX2-F1
#
_cell.length_a   1.000
_cell.length_b   1.000
_cell.length_c   1.000
_cell.angle_alpha   90.00
_cell.angle_beta   90.00
_cell.angle_gamma   90.00
#
_symmetry.space_group_name_H-M   'P 1'
#
loop_
_entity.id
_entity.type
_entity.pdbx_description
1 polymer ?
#
loop_
_entity_poly.entity_id
_entity_poly.type
_entity_poly.pdbx_seq_one_letter_code
_entity_poly.pdbx_strand_id
1 'polypeptide(L)'
;MEAGIAFSLMISLILAYYTTKESKYKKYVIIISLVLGVIAAIVSIIIRNIPNFINRTELNFWSMVPIVISVFLILIFMIFEDKINAKIYDNFISSSVVVYLVGICFYYLPYVFNQSNKFVYYGESAVSTIVLFRILGFVFGIIMMILSGLAIYKSSVKLEGKNLKIIVFLSLICSGISQFNVIIQRFYSKEIIPRNVNFFRVIAFIANHENVFLFATMLIMIAIPVILYKQNIKVNEDYSNRAQLRKIKYRMKNKRHWAIFFLVVLFINTFSLTAGKAYANKEQALSPPEDYQTENGMIVIPLSSLEDMHLHRYLYKAKDGAKMRFFCIKKSEGSYGVVLDACEICGPSGYFERGDDVICKLCDVVMNRGTIGFKGGCNPIPFPYIVHDKKIKIAPKDLDALSYVFK
;
A
#
# COMPACT_ATOMS: atom_id res chain seq x y z
N MET A 1 -1.73 2.92 0.26
CA MET A 1 -3.19 3.05 0.05
C MET A 1 -3.99 2.24 1.08
N GLU A 2 -3.57 1.02 1.42
CA GLU A 2 -4.22 0.15 2.42
C GLU A 2 -4.52 0.88 3.74
N ALA A 3 -3.50 1.53 4.33
CA ALA A 3 -3.64 2.36 5.53
C ALA A 3 -4.68 3.48 5.39
N GLY A 4 -4.78 4.10 4.21
CA GLY A 4 -5.75 5.17 3.94
C GLY A 4 -7.19 4.65 3.83
N ILE A 5 -7.36 3.46 3.24
CA ILE A 5 -8.66 2.78 3.20
C ILE A 5 -9.06 2.38 4.62
N ALA A 6 -8.20 1.67 5.35
CA ALA A 6 -8.45 1.26 6.73
C ALA A 6 -8.84 2.47 7.63
N PHE A 7 -8.09 3.57 7.49
CA PHE A 7 -8.40 4.84 8.15
C PHE A 7 -9.81 5.34 7.80
N SER A 8 -10.13 5.47 6.50
CA SER A 8 -11.43 5.98 6.04
C SER A 8 -12.61 5.12 6.50
N LEU A 9 -12.43 3.79 6.48
CA LEU A 9 -13.43 2.84 6.96
C LEU A 9 -13.75 3.07 8.45
N MET A 10 -12.72 3.10 9.29
CA MET A 10 -12.88 3.16 10.74
C MET A 10 -13.32 4.53 11.24
N ILE A 11 -12.74 5.63 10.73
CA ILE A 11 -13.14 6.99 11.14
C ILE A 11 -14.62 7.23 10.86
N SER A 12 -15.10 6.82 9.70
CA SER A 12 -16.47 7.09 9.25
C SER A 12 -17.48 6.23 9.99
N LEU A 13 -17.14 4.97 10.27
CA LEU A 13 -17.98 4.06 11.03
C LEU A 13 -18.14 4.54 12.48
N ILE A 14 -17.04 4.95 13.12
CA ILE A 14 -17.07 5.46 14.50
C ILE A 14 -17.81 6.80 14.58
N LEU A 15 -17.57 7.72 13.66
CA LEU A 15 -18.32 8.99 13.60
C LEU A 15 -19.82 8.78 13.35
N ALA A 16 -20.20 7.75 12.59
CA ALA A 16 -21.60 7.41 12.37
C ALA A 16 -22.25 6.79 13.61
N TYR A 17 -21.53 5.90 14.31
CA TYR A 17 -21.99 5.26 15.54
C TYR A 17 -22.05 6.23 16.72
N TYR A 18 -21.12 7.18 16.79
CA TYR A 18 -20.97 8.07 17.93
C TYR A 18 -22.25 8.87 18.19
N THR A 19 -22.94 8.51 19.26
CA THR A 19 -24.13 9.17 19.79
C THR A 19 -23.93 9.39 21.28
N THR A 20 -24.22 10.59 21.76
CA THR A 20 -24.26 10.92 23.19
C THR A 20 -25.70 10.86 23.67
N LYS A 21 -25.93 10.48 24.93
CA LYS A 21 -27.24 10.56 25.58
C LYS A 21 -27.66 12.04 25.71
N GLU A 22 -26.72 12.95 25.90
CA GLU A 22 -26.92 14.40 25.85
C GLU A 22 -26.42 15.02 24.52
N SER A 23 -27.36 15.42 23.66
CA SER A 23 -27.07 15.82 22.26
C SER A 23 -26.27 17.12 22.07
N LYS A 24 -26.08 17.95 23.11
CA LYS A 24 -25.44 19.28 22.96
C LYS A 24 -23.95 19.21 22.66
N TYR A 25 -23.26 18.16 23.13
CA TYR A 25 -21.79 18.07 23.04
C TYR A 25 -21.27 17.32 21.80
N LYS A 26 -22.12 16.54 21.13
CA LYS A 26 -21.75 15.70 19.97
C LYS A 26 -21.05 16.48 18.86
N LYS A 27 -21.58 17.65 18.48
CA LYS A 27 -21.01 18.47 17.39
C LYS A 27 -19.61 18.97 17.75
N TYR A 28 -19.40 19.41 18.99
CA TYR A 28 -18.10 19.89 19.46
C TYR A 28 -17.06 18.78 19.47
N VAL A 29 -17.42 17.59 19.99
CA VAL A 29 -16.52 16.43 20.02
C VAL A 29 -16.06 16.04 18.62
N ILE A 30 -16.96 16.02 17.63
CA ILE A 30 -16.62 15.71 16.24
C ILE A 30 -15.67 16.78 15.66
N ILE A 31 -15.98 18.07 15.83
CA ILE A 31 -15.16 19.17 15.30
C ILE A 31 -13.77 19.14 15.94
N ILE A 32 -13.69 19.02 17.28
CA ILE A 32 -12.43 18.95 18.02
C ILE A 32 -11.60 17.76 17.55
N SER A 33 -12.21 16.58 17.42
CA SER A 33 -11.51 15.38 16.97
C SER A 33 -10.94 15.53 15.55
N LEU A 34 -11.69 16.15 14.64
CA LEU A 34 -11.23 16.40 13.27
C LEU A 34 -10.10 17.43 13.22
N VAL A 35 -10.23 18.55 13.93
CA VAL A 35 -9.20 19.61 13.98
C VAL A 35 -7.91 19.08 14.62
N LEU A 36 -8.02 18.48 15.81
CA LEU A 36 -6.87 17.87 16.49
C LEU A 36 -6.28 16.72 15.67
N GLY A 37 -7.11 15.93 14.99
CA GLY A 37 -6.66 14.85 14.11
C GLY A 37 -5.82 15.37 12.93
N VAL A 38 -6.25 16.45 12.28
CA VAL A 38 -5.48 17.08 11.19
C VAL A 38 -4.15 17.63 11.71
N ILE A 39 -4.17 18.34 12.84
CA ILE A 39 -2.95 18.85 13.48
C ILE A 39 -2.01 17.69 13.81
N ALA A 40 -2.52 16.63 14.44
CA ALA A 40 -1.76 15.44 14.81
C ALA A 40 -1.15 14.73 13.58
N ALA A 41 -1.89 14.64 12.48
CA ALA A 41 -1.39 14.09 11.23
C ALA A 41 -0.24 14.93 10.65
N ILE A 42 -0.37 16.26 10.62
CA ILE A 42 0.69 17.18 10.16
C ILE A 42 1.94 17.04 11.02
N VAL A 43 1.78 17.06 12.35
CA VAL A 43 2.90 16.87 13.30
C VAL A 43 3.59 15.53 13.07
N SER A 44 2.83 14.44 12.90
CA SER A 44 3.37 13.11 12.63
C SER A 44 4.13 13.04 11.31
N ILE A 45 3.61 13.66 10.25
CA ILE A 45 4.28 13.75 8.93
C ILE A 45 5.63 14.47 9.07
N ILE A 46 5.66 15.64 9.72
CA ILE A 46 6.88 16.43 9.92
C ILE A 46 7.91 15.60 10.69
N ILE A 47 7.53 15.08 11.86
CA ILE A 47 8.44 14.31 12.74
C ILE A 47 9.02 13.08 12.02
N ARG A 48 8.22 12.38 11.21
CA ARG A 48 8.66 11.17 10.49
C ARG A 48 9.62 11.46 9.32
N ASN A 49 9.57 12.67 8.77
CA ASN A 49 10.38 13.08 7.62
C ASN A 49 11.70 13.76 8.00
N ILE A 50 11.87 14.20 9.26
CA ILE A 50 13.17 14.70 9.72
C ILE A 50 14.15 13.51 9.85
N PRO A 51 15.27 13.49 9.10
CA PRO A 51 16.25 12.43 9.18
C PRO A 51 16.83 12.30 10.59
N ASN A 52 17.02 11.07 11.08
CA ASN A 52 17.64 10.74 12.37
C ASN A 52 17.01 11.38 13.63
N PHE A 53 15.85 12.04 13.52
CA PHE A 53 15.20 12.68 14.65
C PHE A 53 14.51 11.68 15.59
N ILE A 54 13.83 10.68 15.03
CA ILE A 54 13.10 9.69 15.82
C ILE A 54 13.19 8.29 15.22
N ASN A 55 13.24 7.29 16.10
CA ASN A 55 13.10 5.90 15.68
C ASN A 55 11.64 5.64 15.25
N ARG A 56 11.43 5.39 13.95
CA ARG A 56 10.09 5.19 13.37
C ARG A 56 9.35 3.99 13.97
N THR A 57 10.07 2.92 14.31
CA THR A 57 9.50 1.73 14.95
C THR A 57 9.00 2.06 16.35
N GLU A 58 9.74 2.88 17.08
CA GLU A 58 9.35 3.34 18.42
C GLU A 58 8.19 4.31 18.38
N LEU A 59 8.20 5.26 17.44
CA LEU A 59 7.06 6.16 17.23
C LEU A 59 5.79 5.39 16.86
N ASN A 60 5.88 4.39 16.00
CA ASN A 60 4.75 3.53 15.63
C ASN A 60 4.17 2.80 16.85
N PHE A 61 5.03 2.26 17.71
CA PHE A 61 4.60 1.64 18.95
C PHE A 61 3.86 2.63 19.85
N TRP A 62 4.49 3.76 20.20
CA TRP A 62 3.91 4.72 21.15
C TRP A 62 2.65 5.39 20.62
N SER A 63 2.52 5.58 19.30
CA SER A 63 1.29 6.08 18.69
C SER A 63 0.16 5.05 18.63
N MET A 64 0.48 3.74 18.63
CA MET A 64 -0.53 2.68 18.64
C MET A 64 -1.13 2.42 20.03
N VAL A 65 -0.35 2.59 21.10
CA VAL A 65 -0.82 2.41 22.49
C VAL A 65 -2.13 3.14 22.81
N PRO A 66 -2.28 4.46 22.59
CA PRO A 66 -3.53 5.17 22.87
C PRO A 66 -4.69 4.73 21.96
N ILE A 67 -4.41 4.29 20.73
CA ILE A 67 -5.43 3.76 19.81
C ILE A 67 -6.00 2.45 20.38
N VAL A 68 -5.15 1.52 20.80
CA VAL A 68 -5.59 0.24 21.36
C VAL A 68 -6.34 0.44 22.68
N ILE A 69 -5.84 1.29 23.57
CA ILE A 69 -6.53 1.61 24.83
C ILE A 69 -7.93 2.19 24.55
N SER A 70 -8.03 3.13 23.61
CA SER A 70 -9.32 3.71 23.25
C SER A 70 -10.28 2.71 22.62
N VAL A 71 -9.81 1.76 21.79
CA VAL A 71 -10.63 0.65 21.28
C VAL A 71 -11.19 -0.19 22.43
N PHE A 72 -10.35 -0.61 23.38
CA PHE A 72 -10.81 -1.37 24.55
C PHE A 72 -11.85 -0.59 25.37
N LEU A 73 -11.61 0.69 25.63
CA LEU A 73 -12.56 1.53 26.35
C LEU A 73 -13.89 1.65 25.59
N ILE A 74 -13.87 1.92 24.28
CA ILE A 74 -15.08 1.99 23.45
C ILE A 74 -15.86 0.68 23.54
N LEU A 75 -15.20 -0.47 23.39
CA LEU A 75 -15.84 -1.79 23.48
C LEU A 75 -16.47 -2.03 24.87
N ILE A 76 -15.77 -1.69 25.95
CA ILE A 76 -16.29 -1.80 27.32
C ILE A 76 -17.54 -0.93 27.50
N PHE A 77 -17.46 0.35 27.12
CA PHE A 77 -18.60 1.27 27.26
C PHE A 77 -19.78 0.84 26.36
N MET A 78 -19.54 0.29 25.17
CA MET A 78 -20.60 -0.30 24.35
C MET A 78 -21.33 -1.44 25.05
N ILE A 79 -20.64 -2.29 25.82
CA ILE A 79 -21.24 -3.43 26.55
C ILE A 79 -22.03 -2.94 27.77
N PHE A 80 -21.51 -1.95 28.51
CA PHE A 80 -22.07 -1.49 29.78
C PHE A 80 -22.94 -0.22 29.68
N GLU A 81 -23.36 0.16 28.46
CA GLU A 81 -24.12 1.38 28.16
C GLU A 81 -25.36 1.58 29.06
N ASP A 82 -26.07 0.50 29.38
CA ASP A 82 -27.31 0.54 30.16
C ASP A 82 -27.08 0.57 31.68
N LYS A 83 -25.86 0.22 32.13
CA LYS A 83 -25.52 0.11 33.57
C LYS A 83 -24.82 1.35 34.12
N ILE A 84 -24.41 2.28 33.26
CA ILE A 84 -23.59 3.44 33.63
C ILE A 84 -24.45 4.71 33.56
N ASN A 85 -24.24 5.62 34.53
CA ASN A 85 -24.86 6.95 34.54
C ASN A 85 -24.59 7.69 33.22
N ALA A 86 -25.63 8.33 32.66
CA ALA A 86 -25.55 8.96 31.34
C ALA A 86 -24.42 9.97 31.18
N LYS A 87 -24.19 10.83 32.18
CA LYS A 87 -23.14 11.85 32.15
C LYS A 87 -21.74 11.23 32.18
N ILE A 88 -21.56 10.19 32.99
CA ILE A 88 -20.30 9.46 33.08
C ILE A 88 -20.03 8.75 31.75
N TYR A 89 -21.02 8.02 31.23
CA TYR A 89 -20.93 7.35 29.93
C TYR A 89 -20.54 8.32 28.82
N ASP A 90 -21.25 9.44 28.69
CA ASP A 90 -21.02 10.43 27.64
C ASP A 90 -19.61 11.03 27.70
N ASN A 91 -19.10 11.35 28.88
CA ASN A 91 -17.74 11.88 29.03
C ASN A 91 -16.69 10.84 28.60
N PHE A 92 -16.77 9.62 29.11
CA PHE A 92 -15.77 8.59 28.82
C PHE A 92 -15.80 8.11 27.37
N ILE A 93 -16.99 7.93 26.78
CA ILE A 93 -17.10 7.54 25.37
C ILE A 93 -16.60 8.67 24.46
N SER A 94 -16.93 9.93 24.78
CA SER A 94 -16.44 11.09 24.03
C SER A 94 -14.91 11.18 24.06
N SER A 95 -14.31 11.08 25.25
CA SER A 95 -12.86 11.10 25.41
C SER A 95 -12.19 9.93 24.67
N SER A 96 -12.74 8.72 24.78
CA SER A 96 -12.21 7.54 24.10
C SER A 96 -12.30 7.69 22.58
N VAL A 97 -13.42 8.20 22.06
CA VAL A 97 -13.58 8.49 20.63
C VAL A 97 -12.61 9.57 20.16
N VAL A 98 -12.42 10.66 20.91
CA VAL A 98 -11.43 11.70 20.55
C VAL A 98 -10.03 11.12 20.47
N VAL A 99 -9.60 10.38 21.51
CA VAL A 99 -8.28 9.74 21.54
C VAL A 99 -8.12 8.77 20.37
N TYR A 100 -9.13 7.96 20.09
CA TYR A 100 -9.11 7.05 18.94
C TYR A 100 -8.96 7.81 17.62
N LEU A 101 -9.83 8.80 17.37
CA LEU A 101 -9.87 9.56 16.12
C LEU A 101 -8.58 10.36 15.88
N VAL A 102 -8.06 11.03 16.90
CA VAL A 102 -6.78 11.74 16.82
C VAL A 102 -5.63 10.76 16.63
N GLY A 103 -5.64 9.64 17.35
CA GLY A 103 -4.62 8.59 17.25
C GLY A 103 -4.55 7.96 15.86
N ILE A 104 -5.69 7.56 15.27
CA ILE A 104 -5.72 6.99 13.92
C ILE A 104 -5.27 8.01 12.86
N CYS A 105 -5.57 9.31 13.04
CA CYS A 105 -5.04 10.37 12.17
C CYS A 105 -3.50 10.46 12.29
N PHE A 106 -2.98 10.48 13.52
CA PHE A 106 -1.53 10.53 13.77
C PHE A 106 -0.79 9.31 13.22
N TYR A 107 -1.39 8.11 13.31
CA TYR A 107 -0.78 6.86 12.89
C TYR A 107 -0.90 6.58 11.40
N TYR A 108 -2.12 6.61 10.83
CA TYR A 108 -2.39 6.11 9.47
C TYR A 108 -2.21 7.16 8.37
N LEU A 109 -2.56 8.44 8.60
CA LEU A 109 -2.47 9.47 7.55
C LEU A 109 -1.04 9.73 7.04
N PRO A 110 0.03 9.70 7.86
CA PRO A 110 1.38 9.86 7.34
C PRO A 110 1.76 8.82 6.27
N TYR A 111 1.26 7.58 6.37
CA TYR A 111 1.51 6.55 5.36
C TYR A 111 0.85 6.84 4.01
N VAL A 112 -0.21 7.65 4.00
CA VAL A 112 -0.87 8.14 2.80
C VAL A 112 -0.07 9.30 2.23
N PHE A 113 0.12 10.36 3.03
CA PHE A 113 0.73 11.60 2.53
C PHE A 113 2.21 11.44 2.19
N ASN A 114 2.99 10.62 2.90
CA ASN A 114 4.39 10.38 2.57
C ASN A 114 4.59 9.64 1.22
N GLN A 115 3.53 9.15 0.57
CA GLN A 115 3.64 8.65 -0.81
C GLN A 115 3.93 9.78 -1.80
N SER A 116 3.65 11.04 -1.47
CA SER A 116 4.01 12.18 -2.32
C SER A 116 5.51 12.32 -2.51
N ASN A 117 6.32 11.85 -1.54
CA ASN A 117 7.78 11.83 -1.63
C ASN A 117 8.28 10.84 -2.69
N LYS A 118 7.39 10.02 -3.28
CA LYS A 118 7.69 9.05 -4.33
C LYS A 118 7.09 9.42 -5.68
N PHE A 119 6.66 10.67 -5.87
CA PHE A 119 6.15 11.10 -7.17
C PHE A 119 7.26 11.15 -8.21
N VAL A 120 8.41 11.70 -7.84
CA VAL A 120 9.61 11.78 -8.69
C VAL A 120 10.72 11.01 -8.01
N TYR A 121 11.23 9.97 -8.66
CA TYR A 121 12.41 9.27 -8.17
C TYR A 121 13.70 10.00 -8.58
N TYR A 122 14.78 9.70 -7.88
CA TYR A 122 16.08 10.30 -8.17
C TYR A 122 16.52 9.92 -9.60
N GLY A 123 16.84 10.94 -10.41
CA GLY A 123 17.22 10.77 -11.82
C GLY A 123 16.05 10.80 -12.82
N GLU A 124 14.80 10.85 -12.37
CA GLU A 124 13.64 11.05 -13.26
C GLU A 124 13.37 12.53 -13.53
N SER A 125 12.88 12.85 -14.73
CA SER A 125 12.30 14.16 -15.00
C SER A 125 11.04 14.37 -14.18
N ALA A 126 10.98 15.51 -13.47
CA ALA A 126 9.79 15.93 -12.74
C ALA A 126 8.56 16.15 -13.65
N VAL A 127 8.79 16.41 -14.93
CA VAL A 127 7.73 16.56 -15.94
C VAL A 127 7.83 15.37 -16.90
N SER A 128 7.08 14.32 -16.58
CA SER A 128 7.00 13.10 -17.40
C SER A 128 5.63 12.44 -17.26
N THR A 129 5.26 11.63 -18.25
CA THR A 129 3.99 10.88 -18.26
C THR A 129 3.87 9.95 -17.06
N ILE A 130 4.98 9.34 -16.62
CA ILE A 130 5.00 8.46 -15.46
C ILE A 130 4.72 9.21 -14.15
N VAL A 131 5.32 10.40 -13.97
CA VAL A 131 5.07 11.26 -12.79
C VAL A 131 3.61 11.72 -12.80
N LEU A 132 3.07 12.11 -13.97
CA LEU A 132 1.66 12.47 -14.12
C LEU A 132 0.73 11.33 -13.68
N PHE A 133 0.98 10.10 -14.11
CA PHE A 133 0.19 8.94 -13.69
C PHE A 133 0.29 8.67 -12.19
N ARG A 134 1.46 8.84 -11.57
CA ARG A 134 1.62 8.69 -10.11
C ARG A 134 0.82 9.75 -9.35
N ILE A 135 0.85 11.00 -9.79
CA ILE A 135 0.08 12.10 -9.19
C ILE A 135 -1.43 11.84 -9.35
N LEU A 136 -1.89 11.50 -10.56
CA LEU A 136 -3.30 11.18 -10.81
C LEU A 136 -3.77 10.00 -9.98
N GLY A 137 -2.97 8.93 -9.88
CA GLY A 137 -3.26 7.77 -9.05
C GLY A 137 -3.34 8.13 -7.56
N PHE A 138 -2.47 9.03 -7.08
CA PHE A 138 -2.54 9.53 -5.71
C PHE A 138 -3.81 10.35 -5.44
N VAL A 139 -4.13 11.31 -6.32
CA VAL A 139 -5.34 12.15 -6.22
C VAL A 139 -6.59 11.28 -6.27
N PHE A 140 -6.66 10.33 -7.20
CA PHE A 140 -7.73 9.34 -7.29
C PHE A 140 -7.86 8.55 -5.99
N GLY A 141 -6.73 8.15 -5.39
CA GLY A 141 -6.66 7.54 -4.07
C GLY A 141 -7.34 8.35 -2.97
N ILE A 142 -7.01 9.63 -2.87
CA ILE A 142 -7.60 10.54 -1.89
C ILE A 142 -9.10 10.71 -2.12
N ILE A 143 -9.52 10.85 -3.39
CA ILE A 143 -10.95 10.90 -3.76
C ILE A 143 -11.65 9.63 -3.29
N MET A 144 -11.09 8.45 -3.58
CA MET A 144 -11.66 7.17 -3.15
C MET A 144 -11.73 7.04 -1.63
N MET A 145 -10.74 7.55 -0.89
CA MET A 145 -10.80 7.61 0.58
C MET A 145 -11.97 8.47 1.06
N ILE A 146 -12.18 9.66 0.46
CA ILE A 146 -13.29 10.55 0.82
C ILE A 146 -14.65 9.92 0.47
N LEU A 147 -14.78 9.36 -0.73
CA LEU A 147 -16.01 8.70 -1.19
C LEU A 147 -16.36 7.48 -0.32
N SER A 148 -15.35 6.69 0.08
CA SER A 148 -15.52 5.56 1.01
C SER A 148 -16.08 6.05 2.34
N GLY A 149 -15.49 7.11 2.90
CA GLY A 149 -15.92 7.64 4.19
C GLY A 149 -17.33 8.22 4.12
N LEU A 150 -17.65 8.97 3.05
CA LEU A 150 -18.99 9.50 2.81
C LEU A 150 -20.02 8.39 2.66
N ALA A 151 -19.73 7.33 1.89
CA ALA A 151 -20.63 6.21 1.65
C ALA A 151 -20.96 5.47 2.96
N ILE A 152 -19.93 5.20 3.76
CA ILE A 152 -20.05 4.53 5.07
C ILE A 152 -20.86 5.41 6.02
N TYR A 153 -20.42 6.65 6.23
CA TYR A 153 -21.08 7.56 7.16
C TYR A 153 -22.56 7.76 6.81
N LYS A 154 -22.86 8.07 5.55
CA LYS A 154 -24.24 8.31 5.10
C LYS A 154 -25.10 7.05 5.12
N SER A 155 -24.54 5.85 5.01
CA SER A 155 -25.30 4.61 5.10
C SER A 155 -25.52 4.21 6.56
N SER A 156 -24.48 4.26 7.37
CA SER A 156 -24.49 3.90 8.79
C SER A 156 -25.45 4.76 9.61
N VAL A 157 -25.45 6.10 9.42
CA VAL A 157 -26.38 7.01 10.13
C VAL A 157 -27.86 6.72 9.81
N LYS A 158 -28.16 6.03 8.70
CA LYS A 158 -29.53 5.67 8.31
C LYS A 158 -29.96 4.28 8.78
N LEU A 159 -29.06 3.53 9.41
CA LEU A 159 -29.31 2.19 9.94
C LEU A 159 -29.89 2.27 11.36
N GLU A 160 -30.61 1.22 11.76
CA GLU A 160 -31.09 1.07 13.13
C GLU A 160 -29.92 0.91 14.12
N GLY A 161 -30.05 1.52 15.31
CA GLY A 161 -28.99 1.57 16.32
C GLY A 161 -28.44 0.22 16.76
N LYS A 162 -29.32 -0.79 16.96
CA LYS A 162 -28.90 -2.15 17.36
C LYS A 162 -28.02 -2.82 16.30
N ASN A 163 -28.43 -2.76 15.03
CA ASN A 163 -27.68 -3.34 13.92
C ASN A 163 -26.34 -2.62 13.74
N LEU A 164 -26.34 -1.29 13.82
CA LEU A 164 -25.12 -0.50 13.73
C LEU A 164 -24.14 -0.83 14.87
N LYS A 165 -24.63 -0.96 16.10
CA LYS A 165 -23.84 -1.33 17.29
C LYS A 165 -23.09 -2.65 17.10
N ILE A 166 -23.78 -3.68 16.62
CA ILE A 166 -23.17 -5.01 16.36
C ILE A 166 -22.07 -4.89 15.30
N ILE A 167 -22.34 -4.20 14.20
CA ILE A 167 -21.38 -4.04 13.10
C ILE A 167 -20.14 -3.29 13.57
N VAL A 168 -20.31 -2.18 14.31
CA VAL A 168 -19.21 -1.39 14.88
C VAL A 168 -18.38 -2.22 15.85
N PHE A 169 -19.03 -2.98 16.73
CA PHE A 169 -18.37 -3.86 17.69
C PHE A 169 -17.48 -4.90 17.00
N LEU A 170 -18.02 -5.60 16.00
CA LEU A 170 -17.28 -6.60 15.23
C LEU A 170 -16.13 -5.97 14.42
N SER A 171 -16.35 -4.82 13.78
CA SER A 171 -15.30 -4.10 13.04
C SER A 171 -14.16 -3.62 13.94
N LEU A 172 -14.47 -3.15 15.16
CA LEU A 172 -13.48 -2.75 16.15
C LEU A 172 -12.65 -3.93 16.66
N ILE A 173 -13.27 -5.08 16.94
CA ILE A 173 -12.53 -6.29 17.34
C ILE A 173 -11.61 -6.74 16.19
N CYS A 174 -12.14 -6.84 14.98
CA CYS A 174 -11.39 -7.31 13.81
C CYS A 174 -10.17 -6.42 13.53
N SER A 175 -10.36 -5.11 13.54
CA SER A 175 -9.27 -4.14 13.32
C SER A 175 -8.35 -4.02 14.54
N GLY A 176 -8.88 -4.23 15.75
CA GLY A 176 -8.14 -4.20 17.00
C GLY A 176 -7.10 -5.31 17.11
N ILE A 177 -7.31 -6.46 16.45
CA ILE A 177 -6.32 -7.55 16.43
C ILE A 177 -5.01 -7.10 15.78
N SER A 178 -5.07 -6.46 14.60
CA SER A 178 -3.85 -5.99 13.93
C SER A 178 -3.20 -4.84 14.71
N GLN A 179 -4.00 -3.92 15.26
CA GLN A 179 -3.52 -2.81 16.10
C GLN A 179 -2.81 -3.31 17.37
N PHE A 180 -3.40 -4.29 18.05
CA PHE A 180 -2.80 -4.90 19.24
C PHE A 180 -1.51 -5.67 18.89
N ASN A 181 -1.46 -6.33 17.74
CA ASN A 181 -0.28 -7.05 17.30
C ASN A 181 0.96 -6.15 17.13
N VAL A 182 0.79 -4.88 16.74
CA VAL A 182 1.90 -3.91 16.69
C VAL A 182 2.53 -3.70 18.07
N ILE A 183 1.72 -3.63 19.12
CA ILE A 183 2.19 -3.48 20.52
C ILE A 183 2.90 -4.76 20.97
N ILE A 184 2.28 -5.92 20.74
CA ILE A 184 2.83 -7.22 21.13
C ILE A 184 4.15 -7.51 20.42
N GLN A 185 4.26 -7.20 19.12
CA GLN A 185 5.49 -7.36 18.36
C GLN A 185 6.63 -6.53 18.96
N ARG A 186 6.33 -5.31 19.43
CA ARG A 186 7.33 -4.47 20.09
C ARG A 186 7.76 -5.05 21.43
N PHE A 187 6.83 -5.49 22.28
CA PHE A 187 7.16 -6.14 23.55
C PHE A 187 7.97 -7.42 23.35
N TYR A 188 7.67 -8.22 22.33
CA TYR A 188 8.46 -9.38 21.94
C TYR A 188 9.88 -8.98 21.50
N SER A 189 10.02 -7.93 20.66
CA SER A 189 11.33 -7.44 20.21
C SER A 189 12.21 -6.85 21.32
N LYS A 190 11.58 -6.35 22.40
CA LYS A 190 12.23 -5.81 23.60
C LYS A 190 12.46 -6.86 24.68
N GLU A 191 12.13 -8.12 24.40
CA GLU A 191 12.29 -9.26 25.32
C GLU A 191 11.50 -9.12 26.64
N ILE A 192 10.48 -8.26 26.66
CA ILE A 192 9.54 -8.14 27.80
C ILE A 192 8.67 -9.40 27.88
N ILE A 193 8.37 -10.01 26.73
CA ILE A 193 7.67 -11.29 26.64
C ILE A 193 8.71 -12.39 26.37
N PRO A 194 8.65 -13.53 27.08
CA PRO A 194 9.56 -14.64 26.85
C PRO A 194 9.58 -15.12 25.39
N ARG A 195 10.77 -15.43 24.87
CA ARG A 195 10.94 -15.97 23.52
C ARG A 195 10.31 -17.37 23.43
N ASN A 196 9.18 -17.46 22.74
CA ASN A 196 8.47 -18.71 22.49
C ASN A 196 8.13 -18.81 21.00
N VAL A 197 8.52 -19.92 20.36
CA VAL A 197 8.34 -20.14 18.92
C VAL A 197 6.86 -20.12 18.51
N ASN A 198 5.98 -20.73 19.31
CA ASN A 198 4.55 -20.76 19.02
C ASN A 198 3.95 -19.36 19.13
N PHE A 199 4.36 -18.58 20.13
CA PHE A 199 3.91 -17.20 20.29
C PHE A 199 4.40 -16.31 19.14
N PHE A 200 5.66 -16.45 18.72
CA PHE A 200 6.20 -15.75 17.56
C PHE A 200 5.46 -16.10 16.26
N ARG A 201 5.10 -17.38 16.04
CA ARG A 201 4.30 -17.78 14.87
C ARG A 201 2.97 -17.05 14.81
N VAL A 202 2.30 -16.84 15.93
CA VAL A 202 1.04 -16.08 15.98
C VAL A 202 1.27 -14.61 15.62
N ILE A 203 2.28 -13.96 16.22
CA ILE A 203 2.63 -12.57 15.92
C ILE A 203 2.95 -12.39 14.44
N ALA A 204 3.81 -13.28 13.90
CA ALA A 204 4.24 -13.27 12.52
C ALA A 204 3.06 -13.56 11.57
N PHE A 205 2.17 -14.49 11.93
CA PHE A 205 0.97 -14.76 11.15
C PHE A 205 0.08 -13.52 11.03
N ILE A 206 -0.22 -12.85 12.14
CA ILE A 206 -1.06 -11.64 12.13
C ILE A 206 -0.38 -10.52 11.34
N ALA A 207 0.94 -10.32 11.53
CA ALA A 207 1.69 -9.28 10.84
C ALA A 207 1.74 -9.52 9.32
N ASN A 208 1.99 -10.76 8.89
CA ASN A 208 2.09 -11.10 7.47
C ASN A 208 0.72 -11.14 6.76
N HIS A 209 -0.37 -11.25 7.52
CA HIS A 209 -1.74 -11.31 7.00
C HIS A 209 -2.59 -10.10 7.43
N GLU A 210 -1.98 -8.93 7.67
CA GLU A 210 -2.69 -7.72 8.09
C GLU A 210 -3.88 -7.39 7.16
N ASN A 211 -3.69 -7.59 5.86
CA ASN A 211 -4.73 -7.39 4.84
C ASN A 211 -5.97 -8.28 5.02
N VAL A 212 -5.83 -9.47 5.61
CA VAL A 212 -6.98 -10.36 5.91
C VAL A 212 -7.93 -9.68 6.90
N PHE A 213 -7.40 -9.00 7.91
CA PHE A 213 -8.22 -8.26 8.88
C PHE A 213 -8.91 -7.05 8.24
N LEU A 214 -8.25 -6.37 7.31
CA LEU A 214 -8.87 -5.29 6.54
C LEU A 214 -10.04 -5.80 5.69
N PHE A 215 -9.85 -6.92 4.96
CA PHE A 215 -10.91 -7.52 4.16
C PHE A 215 -12.04 -8.09 5.02
N ALA A 216 -11.73 -8.68 6.18
CA ALA A 216 -12.74 -9.13 7.13
C ALA A 216 -13.56 -7.95 7.68
N THR A 217 -12.93 -6.82 7.98
CA THR A 217 -13.64 -5.59 8.36
C THR A 217 -14.54 -5.08 7.23
N MET A 218 -14.07 -5.07 5.97
CA MET A 218 -14.91 -4.73 4.82
C MET A 218 -16.11 -5.67 4.67
N LEU A 219 -15.89 -6.98 4.84
CA LEU A 219 -16.93 -8.00 4.77
C LEU A 219 -18.01 -7.78 5.85
N ILE A 220 -17.60 -7.49 7.09
CA ILE A 220 -18.51 -7.12 8.18
C ILE A 220 -19.31 -5.87 7.79
N MET A 221 -18.65 -4.87 7.21
CA MET A 221 -19.30 -3.61 6.80
C MET A 221 -20.29 -3.77 5.64
N ILE A 222 -20.19 -4.82 4.80
CA ILE A 222 -21.20 -5.13 3.76
C ILE A 222 -22.59 -5.36 4.36
N ALA A 223 -22.68 -5.78 5.64
CA ALA A 223 -23.97 -5.91 6.32
C ALA A 223 -24.75 -4.58 6.34
N ILE A 224 -24.07 -3.43 6.42
CA ILE A 224 -24.70 -2.10 6.46
C ILE A 224 -25.55 -1.85 5.20
N PRO A 225 -24.99 -1.83 3.98
CA PRO A 225 -25.77 -1.60 2.77
C PRO A 225 -26.77 -2.72 2.50
N VAL A 226 -26.47 -3.98 2.84
CA VAL A 226 -27.41 -5.11 2.65
C VAL A 226 -28.68 -4.93 3.49
N ILE A 227 -28.52 -4.66 4.79
CA ILE A 227 -29.66 -4.42 5.69
C ILE A 227 -30.41 -3.15 5.26
N LEU A 228 -29.69 -2.06 4.99
CA LEU A 228 -30.27 -0.79 4.58
C LEU A 228 -31.05 -0.92 3.26
N TYR A 229 -30.55 -1.70 2.30
CA TYR A 229 -31.26 -1.95 1.05
C TYR A 229 -32.53 -2.77 1.29
N LYS A 230 -32.43 -3.91 1.98
CA LYS A 230 -33.56 -4.82 2.26
C LYS A 230 -34.71 -4.13 2.98
N GLN A 231 -34.40 -3.30 3.98
CA GLN A 231 -35.39 -2.54 4.75
C GLN A 231 -36.12 -1.47 3.91
N ASN A 232 -35.60 -1.09 2.74
CA ASN A 232 -36.11 0.02 1.94
C ASN A 232 -36.59 -0.42 0.55
N ILE A 233 -36.97 -1.69 0.35
CA ILE A 233 -37.54 -2.18 -0.91
C ILE A 233 -39.04 -1.87 -0.99
N LYS A 234 -39.80 -2.23 0.04
CA LYS A 234 -41.27 -2.11 0.08
C LYS A 234 -41.71 -0.99 1.02
N VAL A 235 -42.71 -0.20 0.59
CA VAL A 235 -43.31 0.84 1.42
C VAL A 235 -44.16 0.15 2.48
N ASN A 236 -43.74 0.22 3.73
CA ASN A 236 -44.44 -0.34 4.88
C ASN A 236 -45.00 0.75 5.82
N GLU A 237 -44.83 2.02 5.45
CA GLU A 237 -45.33 3.17 6.19
C GLU A 237 -46.73 3.53 5.67
N ASP A 238 -47.68 3.74 6.58
CA ASP A 238 -49.01 4.26 6.23
C ASP A 238 -48.89 5.68 5.65
N TYR A 239 -49.75 6.01 4.68
CA TYR A 239 -49.78 7.33 4.05
C TYR A 239 -51.21 7.77 3.79
N SER A 240 -51.53 9.03 4.10
CA SER A 240 -52.87 9.58 3.91
C SER A 240 -53.08 10.17 2.51
N ASN A 241 -52.01 10.59 1.84
CA ASN A 241 -52.11 11.23 0.53
C ASN A 241 -50.94 10.88 -0.42
N ARG A 242 -51.13 11.20 -1.72
CA ARG A 242 -50.13 10.94 -2.76
C ARG A 242 -48.81 11.70 -2.55
N ALA A 243 -48.84 12.86 -1.90
CA ALA A 243 -47.63 13.64 -1.63
C ALA A 243 -46.76 12.98 -0.55
N GLN A 244 -47.36 12.45 0.51
CA GLN A 244 -46.69 11.67 1.55
C GLN A 244 -46.07 10.40 0.95
N LEU A 245 -46.81 9.68 0.10
CA LEU A 245 -46.28 8.52 -0.62
C LEU A 245 -45.03 8.86 -1.45
N ARG A 246 -45.05 9.98 -2.19
CA ARG A 246 -43.88 10.45 -2.96
C ARG A 246 -42.68 10.75 -2.06
N LYS A 247 -42.91 11.39 -0.90
CA LYS A 247 -41.87 11.70 0.08
C LYS A 247 -41.26 10.42 0.69
N ILE A 248 -42.08 9.43 1.04
CA ILE A 248 -41.62 8.12 1.54
C ILE A 248 -40.78 7.42 0.48
N LYS A 249 -41.29 7.30 -0.76
CA LYS A 249 -40.57 6.69 -1.89
C LYS A 249 -39.22 7.38 -2.14
N TYR A 250 -39.14 8.70 -2.08
CA TYR A 250 -37.90 9.44 -2.21
C TYR A 250 -36.89 9.10 -1.10
N ARG A 251 -37.31 9.11 0.18
CA ARG A 251 -36.44 8.75 1.31
C ARG A 251 -35.89 7.32 1.17
N MET A 252 -36.74 6.37 0.80
CA MET A 252 -36.34 4.98 0.59
C MET A 252 -35.40 4.82 -0.61
N LYS A 253 -35.68 5.51 -1.73
CA LYS A 253 -34.79 5.53 -2.91
C LYS A 253 -33.41 6.08 -2.55
N ASN A 254 -33.36 7.18 -1.79
CA ASN A 254 -32.10 7.74 -1.30
C ASN A 254 -31.34 6.74 -0.42
N LYS A 255 -31.99 6.06 0.54
CA LYS A 255 -31.37 5.00 1.36
C LYS A 255 -30.78 3.87 0.49
N ARG A 256 -31.52 3.39 -0.51
CA ARG A 256 -31.03 2.36 -1.45
C ARG A 256 -29.86 2.85 -2.31
N HIS A 257 -29.90 4.09 -2.80
CA HIS A 257 -28.81 4.65 -3.58
C HIS A 257 -27.51 4.75 -2.78
N TRP A 258 -27.59 5.19 -1.51
CA TRP A 258 -26.42 5.18 -0.62
C TRP A 258 -25.91 3.77 -0.34
N ALA A 259 -26.80 2.79 -0.17
CA ALA A 259 -26.41 1.40 -0.03
C ALA A 259 -25.69 0.85 -1.28
N ILE A 260 -26.22 1.10 -2.49
CA ILE A 260 -25.58 0.72 -3.75
C ILE A 260 -24.23 1.40 -3.90
N PHE A 261 -24.17 2.72 -3.66
CA PHE A 261 -22.93 3.48 -3.75
C PHE A 261 -21.86 2.94 -2.80
N PHE A 262 -22.24 2.56 -1.57
CA PHE A 262 -21.34 1.92 -0.64
C PHE A 262 -20.82 0.58 -1.17
N LEU A 263 -21.68 -0.29 -1.70
CA LEU A 263 -21.24 -1.55 -2.31
C LEU A 263 -20.27 -1.34 -3.48
N VAL A 264 -20.54 -0.36 -4.35
CA VAL A 264 -19.65 -0.01 -5.47
C VAL A 264 -18.29 0.45 -4.96
N VAL A 265 -18.25 1.31 -3.94
CA VAL A 265 -16.99 1.80 -3.38
C VAL A 265 -16.21 0.67 -2.67
N LEU A 266 -16.88 -0.23 -1.94
CA LEU A 266 -16.23 -1.41 -1.35
C LEU A 266 -15.67 -2.35 -2.43
N PHE A 267 -16.41 -2.54 -3.53
CA PHE A 267 -15.93 -3.32 -4.67
C PHE A 267 -14.67 -2.70 -5.27
N ILE A 268 -14.67 -1.39 -5.56
CA ILE A 268 -13.49 -0.71 -6.11
C ILE A 268 -12.29 -0.80 -5.16
N ASN A 269 -12.49 -0.59 -3.85
CA ASN A 269 -11.41 -0.75 -2.86
C ASN A 269 -10.88 -2.19 -2.83
N THR A 270 -11.76 -3.18 -2.81
CA THR A 270 -11.36 -4.60 -2.79
C THR A 270 -10.61 -4.97 -4.07
N PHE A 271 -11.12 -4.56 -5.23
CA PHE A 271 -10.48 -4.78 -6.52
C PHE A 271 -9.11 -4.11 -6.60
N SER A 272 -8.99 -2.86 -6.14
CA SER A 272 -7.72 -2.13 -6.08
C SER A 272 -6.68 -2.84 -5.20
N LEU A 273 -7.09 -3.34 -4.03
CA LEU A 273 -6.22 -4.03 -3.08
C LEU A 273 -5.85 -5.46 -3.50
N THR A 274 -6.61 -6.08 -4.42
CA THR A 274 -6.40 -7.44 -4.88
C THR A 274 -5.83 -7.45 -6.30
N ALA A 275 -6.68 -7.46 -7.32
CA ALA A 275 -6.29 -7.52 -8.73
C ALA A 275 -5.43 -6.31 -9.15
N GLY A 276 -5.78 -5.11 -8.69
CA GLY A 276 -5.01 -3.90 -8.98
C GLY A 276 -3.59 -3.97 -8.43
N LYS A 277 -3.44 -4.37 -7.16
CA LYS A 277 -2.13 -4.55 -6.52
C LYS A 277 -1.34 -5.69 -7.16
N ALA A 278 -1.97 -6.80 -7.50
CA ALA A 278 -1.33 -7.93 -8.19
C ALA A 278 -0.83 -7.54 -9.58
N TYR A 279 -1.61 -6.77 -10.33
CA TYR A 279 -1.20 -6.24 -11.63
C TYR A 279 -0.04 -5.25 -11.51
N ALA A 280 -0.13 -4.31 -10.56
CA ALA A 280 0.91 -3.30 -10.33
C ALA A 280 2.25 -3.90 -9.84
N ASN A 281 2.19 -5.00 -9.09
CA ASN A 281 3.37 -5.69 -8.57
C ASN A 281 3.83 -6.86 -9.45
N LYS A 282 3.30 -6.99 -10.67
CA LYS A 282 3.72 -8.05 -11.59
C LYS A 282 5.20 -7.84 -11.91
N GLU A 283 6.03 -8.83 -11.57
CA GLU A 283 7.45 -8.77 -11.92
C GLU A 283 7.62 -8.71 -13.43
N GLN A 284 8.40 -7.74 -13.89
CA GLN A 284 8.79 -7.68 -15.29
C GLN A 284 9.80 -8.80 -15.55
N ALA A 285 9.40 -9.75 -16.42
CA ALA A 285 10.27 -10.84 -16.81
C ALA A 285 11.44 -10.27 -17.64
N LEU A 286 12.65 -10.75 -17.34
CA LEU A 286 13.82 -10.50 -18.18
C LEU A 286 13.63 -11.23 -19.52
N SER A 287 14.05 -10.61 -20.63
CA SER A 287 14.10 -11.30 -21.93
C SER A 287 14.89 -12.62 -21.80
N PRO A 288 14.43 -13.71 -22.43
CA PRO A 288 15.12 -14.98 -22.36
C PRO A 288 16.54 -14.85 -22.93
N PRO A 289 17.51 -15.64 -22.43
CA PRO A 289 18.83 -15.67 -23.03
C PRO A 289 18.77 -16.20 -24.46
N GLU A 290 19.51 -15.55 -25.35
CA GLU A 290 19.79 -15.94 -26.72
C GLU A 290 21.02 -16.86 -26.77
N ASP A 291 21.13 -17.59 -27.88
CA ASP A 291 22.29 -18.43 -28.17
C ASP A 291 23.44 -17.60 -28.72
N TYR A 292 24.67 -17.99 -28.39
CA TYR A 292 25.89 -17.43 -28.96
C TYR A 292 26.75 -18.52 -29.59
N GLN A 293 27.62 -18.12 -30.52
CA GLN A 293 28.58 -19.02 -31.15
C GLN A 293 29.93 -18.96 -30.43
N THR A 294 30.72 -20.01 -30.59
CA THR A 294 32.11 -20.05 -30.11
C THR A 294 33.04 -20.29 -31.29
N GLU A 295 34.01 -19.40 -31.50
CA GLU A 295 35.05 -19.54 -32.54
C GLU A 295 36.42 -19.35 -31.88
N ASN A 296 37.36 -20.27 -32.13
CA ASN A 296 38.73 -20.22 -31.57
C ASN A 296 38.76 -20.05 -30.03
N GLY A 297 37.80 -20.66 -29.32
CA GLY A 297 37.70 -20.58 -27.86
C GLY A 297 37.16 -19.25 -27.32
N MET A 298 36.70 -18.35 -28.19
CA MET A 298 36.07 -17.08 -27.84
C MET A 298 34.56 -17.15 -28.08
N ILE A 299 33.77 -16.51 -27.21
CA ILE A 299 32.35 -16.27 -27.47
C ILE A 299 32.24 -15.19 -28.54
N VAL A 300 31.38 -15.42 -29.54
CA VAL A 300 31.24 -14.57 -30.72
C VAL A 300 29.79 -14.13 -30.89
N ILE A 301 29.59 -12.81 -31.00
CA ILE A 301 28.29 -12.18 -31.24
C ILE A 301 28.42 -11.32 -32.52
N PRO A 302 27.67 -11.63 -33.60
CA PRO A 302 27.68 -10.82 -34.82
C PRO A 302 27.17 -9.41 -34.56
N LEU A 303 27.82 -8.36 -35.11
CA LEU A 303 27.32 -6.99 -34.94
C LEU A 303 25.94 -6.80 -35.56
N SER A 304 25.64 -7.52 -36.64
CA SER A 304 24.34 -7.53 -37.29
C SER A 304 23.18 -7.93 -36.37
N SER A 305 23.45 -8.69 -35.30
CA SER A 305 22.41 -9.06 -34.33
C SER A 305 22.08 -7.94 -33.35
N LEU A 306 22.84 -6.83 -33.34
CA LEU A 306 22.67 -5.70 -32.42
C LEU A 306 22.20 -4.43 -33.14
N GLU A 307 21.95 -4.51 -34.46
CA GLU A 307 21.56 -3.35 -35.28
C GLU A 307 20.12 -2.88 -35.03
N ASP A 308 19.30 -3.69 -34.35
CA ASP A 308 17.97 -3.31 -33.87
C ASP A 308 18.01 -2.36 -32.66
N MET A 309 19.22 -2.11 -32.12
CA MET A 309 19.45 -1.31 -30.93
C MET A 309 18.74 -1.85 -29.67
N HIS A 310 18.41 -3.12 -29.61
CA HIS A 310 17.82 -3.72 -28.42
C HIS A 310 18.85 -4.38 -27.50
N LEU A 311 18.41 -4.71 -26.29
CA LEU A 311 19.20 -5.48 -25.34
C LEU A 311 19.12 -6.97 -25.68
N HIS A 312 20.25 -7.54 -26.11
CA HIS A 312 20.41 -8.97 -26.37
C HIS A 312 21.05 -9.65 -25.18
N ARG A 313 20.31 -10.52 -24.50
CA ARG A 313 20.76 -11.21 -23.30
C ARG A 313 21.35 -12.57 -23.65
N TYR A 314 22.40 -12.97 -22.95
CA TYR A 314 23.05 -14.26 -23.09
C TYR A 314 23.29 -14.89 -21.71
N LEU A 315 23.44 -16.21 -21.69
CA LEU A 315 23.71 -16.99 -20.47
C LEU A 315 25.02 -17.76 -20.63
N TYR A 316 26.03 -17.38 -19.87
CA TYR A 316 27.30 -18.09 -19.77
C TYR A 316 27.33 -18.96 -18.51
N LYS A 317 27.87 -20.17 -18.62
CA LYS A 317 28.14 -21.04 -17.47
C LYS A 317 29.64 -20.97 -17.16
N ALA A 318 29.98 -20.34 -16.04
CA ALA A 318 31.35 -20.23 -15.57
C ALA A 318 31.92 -21.59 -15.15
N LYS A 319 33.26 -21.68 -15.11
CA LYS A 319 33.99 -22.92 -14.73
C LYS A 319 33.63 -23.45 -13.35
N ASP A 320 33.28 -22.56 -12.43
CA ASP A 320 32.85 -22.91 -11.07
C ASP A 320 31.36 -23.30 -10.99
N GLY A 321 30.66 -23.35 -12.13
CA GLY A 321 29.26 -23.73 -12.24
C GLY A 321 28.28 -22.56 -12.15
N ALA A 322 28.73 -21.33 -11.87
CA ALA A 322 27.84 -20.17 -11.78
C ALA A 322 27.20 -19.86 -13.14
N LYS A 323 25.88 -19.61 -13.14
CA LYS A 323 25.12 -19.20 -14.32
C LYS A 323 25.11 -17.68 -14.40
N MET A 324 25.97 -17.13 -15.25
CA MET A 324 26.17 -15.69 -15.42
C MET A 324 25.35 -15.18 -16.59
N ARG A 325 24.56 -14.14 -16.34
CA ARG A 325 23.88 -13.41 -17.42
C ARG A 325 24.72 -12.22 -17.82
N PHE A 326 24.84 -11.99 -19.12
CA PHE A 326 25.41 -10.78 -19.68
C PHE A 326 24.53 -10.31 -20.83
N PHE A 327 24.65 -9.06 -21.23
CA PHE A 327 23.93 -8.57 -22.40
C PHE A 327 24.82 -7.69 -23.27
N CYS A 328 24.44 -7.62 -24.54
CA CYS A 328 25.02 -6.74 -25.53
C CYS A 328 23.96 -5.77 -26.06
N ILE A 329 24.35 -4.52 -26.30
CA ILE A 329 23.46 -3.49 -26.84
C ILE A 329 24.27 -2.49 -27.69
N LYS A 330 23.71 -2.04 -28.82
CA LYS A 330 24.27 -0.93 -29.59
C LYS A 330 23.86 0.40 -28.94
N LYS A 331 24.87 1.22 -28.60
CA LYS A 331 24.68 2.50 -27.90
C LYS A 331 24.56 3.67 -28.87
N SER A 332 25.39 3.64 -29.91
CA SER A 332 25.45 4.59 -31.02
C SER A 332 26.20 3.92 -32.18
N GLU A 333 26.34 4.60 -33.31
CA GLU A 333 27.14 4.07 -34.42
C GLU A 333 28.56 3.69 -33.97
N GLY A 334 28.94 2.44 -34.26
CA GLY A 334 30.23 1.86 -33.86
C GLY A 334 30.46 1.66 -32.36
N SER A 335 29.48 1.91 -31.49
CA SER A 335 29.64 1.86 -30.03
C SER A 335 28.72 0.83 -29.38
N TYR A 336 29.30 -0.09 -28.61
CA TYR A 336 28.58 -1.22 -28.02
C TYR A 336 28.75 -1.25 -26.49
N GLY A 337 27.69 -1.64 -25.79
CA GLY A 337 27.73 -2.01 -24.39
C GLY A 337 27.78 -3.53 -24.28
N VAL A 338 28.88 -4.07 -23.73
CA VAL A 338 29.04 -5.49 -23.44
C VAL A 338 29.33 -5.62 -21.96
N VAL A 339 28.34 -6.10 -21.21
CA VAL A 339 28.28 -5.91 -19.76
C VAL A 339 27.56 -7.09 -19.09
N LEU A 340 27.86 -7.35 -17.83
CA LEU A 340 27.08 -8.29 -17.04
C LEU A 340 25.67 -7.74 -16.84
N ASP A 341 24.69 -8.64 -16.77
CA ASP A 341 23.31 -8.34 -16.42
C ASP A 341 23.19 -8.22 -14.89
N ALA A 342 24.05 -7.37 -14.31
CA ALA A 342 24.27 -7.16 -12.89
C ALA A 342 24.92 -5.78 -12.63
N CYS A 343 24.72 -5.23 -11.43
CA CYS A 343 25.30 -3.95 -11.02
C CYS A 343 25.91 -4.01 -9.61
N GLU A 344 26.75 -3.04 -9.27
CA GLU A 344 27.47 -3.01 -7.99
C GLU A 344 26.53 -2.79 -6.78
N ILE A 345 25.37 -2.15 -6.99
CA ILE A 345 24.39 -1.84 -5.93
C ILE A 345 23.34 -2.93 -5.75
N CYS A 346 22.79 -3.44 -6.85
CA CYS A 346 21.62 -4.33 -6.87
C CYS A 346 21.98 -5.79 -7.17
N GLY A 347 23.27 -6.09 -7.38
CA GLY A 347 23.75 -7.42 -7.70
C GLY A 347 23.16 -7.97 -9.02
N PRO A 348 22.97 -9.30 -9.12
CA PRO A 348 22.54 -9.97 -10.34
C PRO A 348 21.01 -9.93 -10.53
N SER A 349 20.38 -8.78 -10.25
CA SER A 349 18.93 -8.60 -10.43
C SER A 349 18.51 -8.50 -11.90
N GLY A 350 19.42 -8.00 -12.75
CA GLY A 350 19.24 -7.86 -14.21
C GLY A 350 18.61 -6.54 -14.66
N TYR A 351 18.53 -6.37 -15.97
CA TYR A 351 18.01 -5.18 -16.65
C TYR A 351 16.93 -5.52 -17.68
N PHE A 352 15.99 -4.62 -17.93
CA PHE A 352 14.98 -4.82 -18.96
C PHE A 352 14.80 -3.53 -19.78
N GLU A 353 14.24 -3.67 -20.98
CA GLU A 353 13.91 -2.51 -21.82
C GLU A 353 12.45 -2.07 -21.62
N ARG A 354 12.23 -0.76 -21.57
CA ARG A 354 10.92 -0.11 -21.58
C ARG A 354 10.94 0.99 -22.64
N GLY A 355 10.52 0.66 -23.86
CA GLY A 355 10.83 1.50 -25.02
C GLY A 355 12.34 1.44 -25.30
N ASP A 356 12.97 2.60 -25.50
CA ASP A 356 14.42 2.69 -25.79
C ASP A 356 15.31 2.73 -24.53
N ASP A 357 14.69 2.78 -23.35
CA ASP A 357 15.36 2.88 -22.06
C ASP A 357 15.72 1.50 -21.50
N VAL A 358 16.95 1.38 -21.00
CA VAL A 358 17.42 0.21 -20.24
C VAL A 358 17.24 0.49 -18.75
N ILE A 359 16.57 -0.39 -18.01
CA ILE A 359 16.15 -0.14 -16.62
C ILE A 359 16.62 -1.27 -15.72
N CYS A 360 17.17 -0.95 -14.54
CA CYS A 360 17.52 -1.94 -13.53
C CYS A 360 16.25 -2.61 -12.96
N LYS A 361 16.18 -3.95 -12.96
CA LYS A 361 15.02 -4.71 -12.47
C LYS A 361 14.69 -4.43 -11.00
N LEU A 362 15.70 -4.18 -10.16
CA LEU A 362 15.50 -4.05 -8.71
C LEU A 362 15.12 -2.64 -8.26
N CYS A 363 15.84 -1.63 -8.74
CA CYS A 363 15.69 -0.25 -8.28
C CYS A 363 14.94 0.65 -9.27
N ASP A 364 14.55 0.15 -10.44
CA ASP A 364 13.82 0.85 -11.51
C ASP A 364 14.53 2.14 -12.02
N VAL A 365 15.84 2.27 -11.75
CA VAL A 365 16.66 3.37 -12.25
C VAL A 365 16.87 3.19 -13.76
N VAL A 366 16.51 4.23 -14.52
CA VAL A 366 16.73 4.32 -15.97
C VAL A 366 18.20 4.60 -16.25
N MET A 367 18.82 3.74 -17.05
CA MET A 367 20.21 3.88 -17.45
C MET A 367 20.32 4.83 -18.63
N ASN A 368 21.27 5.76 -18.57
CA ASN A 368 21.67 6.48 -19.76
C ASN A 368 22.36 5.50 -20.71
N ARG A 369 21.77 5.27 -21.89
CA ARG A 369 22.29 4.30 -22.87
C ARG A 369 23.75 4.54 -23.26
N GLY A 370 24.17 5.80 -23.37
CA GLY A 370 25.56 6.16 -23.68
C GLY A 370 26.54 5.75 -22.58
N THR A 371 26.06 5.62 -21.33
CA THR A 371 26.91 5.26 -20.19
C THR A 371 27.00 3.75 -19.94
N ILE A 372 26.24 2.93 -20.67
CA ILE A 372 26.33 1.47 -20.57
C ILE A 372 27.74 1.04 -21.02
N GLY A 373 28.48 0.37 -20.15
CA GLY A 373 29.89 0.02 -20.36
C GLY A 373 30.89 0.85 -19.54
N PHE A 374 30.45 1.90 -18.84
CA PHE A 374 31.26 2.54 -17.79
C PHE A 374 30.92 1.93 -16.42
N LYS A 375 31.92 1.87 -15.53
CA LYS A 375 31.78 1.35 -14.17
C LYS A 375 31.04 2.34 -13.25
N GLY A 376 30.43 1.80 -12.19
CA GLY A 376 29.93 2.56 -11.05
C GLY A 376 28.41 2.62 -10.90
N GLY A 377 27.96 2.54 -9.65
CA GLY A 377 26.56 2.77 -9.27
C GLY A 377 25.59 1.72 -9.82
N CYS A 378 24.49 2.19 -10.41
CA CYS A 378 23.50 1.30 -11.06
C CYS A 378 23.86 0.93 -12.49
N ASN A 379 24.99 1.39 -13.06
CA ASN A 379 25.38 0.96 -14.40
C ASN A 379 25.75 -0.53 -14.42
N PRO A 380 25.42 -1.25 -15.51
CA PRO A 380 25.82 -2.64 -15.68
C PRO A 380 27.33 -2.82 -15.64
N ILE A 381 27.81 -3.88 -14.99
CA ILE A 381 29.26 -4.11 -14.79
C ILE A 381 29.94 -4.45 -16.13
N PRO A 382 30.86 -3.63 -16.65
CA PRO A 382 31.57 -3.93 -17.89
C PRO A 382 32.67 -4.96 -17.70
N PHE A 383 32.96 -5.70 -18.76
CA PHE A 383 34.11 -6.60 -18.85
C PHE A 383 34.80 -6.49 -20.22
N PRO A 384 36.07 -6.92 -20.34
CA PRO A 384 36.82 -6.81 -21.60
C PRO A 384 36.15 -7.54 -22.77
N TYR A 385 36.16 -6.90 -23.94
CA TYR A 385 35.72 -7.48 -25.22
C TYR A 385 36.49 -6.83 -26.38
N ILE A 386 36.46 -7.47 -27.55
CA ILE A 386 37.09 -6.97 -28.78
C ILE A 386 36.04 -6.88 -29.88
N VAL A 387 36.06 -5.80 -30.66
CA VAL A 387 35.30 -5.69 -31.90
C VAL A 387 36.25 -5.91 -33.08
N HIS A 388 36.06 -7.00 -33.83
CA HIS A 388 36.88 -7.34 -35.00
C HIS A 388 36.09 -8.20 -35.98
N ASP A 389 36.33 -8.07 -37.29
CA ASP A 389 35.59 -8.81 -38.36
C ASP A 389 34.06 -8.70 -38.26
N LYS A 390 33.54 -7.50 -37.91
CA LYS A 390 32.10 -7.28 -37.68
C LYS A 390 31.49 -8.21 -36.61
N LYS A 391 32.29 -8.62 -35.62
CA LYS A 391 31.88 -9.46 -34.49
C LYS A 391 32.41 -8.88 -33.17
N ILE A 392 31.63 -9.01 -32.10
CA ILE A 392 32.09 -8.90 -30.72
C ILE A 392 32.68 -10.25 -30.32
N LYS A 393 33.91 -10.24 -29.83
CA LYS A 393 34.65 -11.41 -29.34
C LYS A 393 34.91 -11.24 -27.84
N ILE A 394 34.45 -12.21 -27.04
CA ILE A 394 34.55 -12.20 -25.58
C ILE A 394 35.36 -13.43 -25.13
N ALA A 395 36.36 -13.23 -24.29
CA ALA A 395 37.12 -14.35 -23.75
C ALA A 395 36.40 -14.95 -22.53
N PRO A 396 36.13 -16.27 -22.52
CA PRO A 396 35.48 -16.92 -21.37
C PRO A 396 36.18 -16.68 -20.03
N LYS A 397 37.51 -16.52 -20.03
CA LYS A 397 38.30 -16.20 -18.83
C LYS A 397 37.87 -14.89 -18.14
N ASP A 398 37.43 -13.91 -18.92
CA ASP A 398 37.05 -12.58 -18.40
C ASP A 398 35.68 -12.64 -17.71
N LEU A 399 34.79 -13.52 -18.20
CA LEU A 399 33.54 -13.86 -17.51
C LEU A 399 33.79 -14.73 -16.29
N ASP A 400 34.63 -15.76 -16.38
CA ASP A 400 34.98 -16.63 -15.25
C ASP A 400 35.50 -15.82 -14.05
N ALA A 401 36.31 -14.78 -14.30
CA ALA A 401 36.86 -13.89 -13.27
C ALA A 401 35.79 -13.09 -12.51
N LEU A 402 34.59 -12.92 -13.08
CA LEU A 402 33.48 -12.15 -12.50
C LEU A 402 32.34 -13.03 -11.99
N SER A 403 32.50 -14.36 -11.98
CA SER A 403 31.52 -15.34 -11.50
C SER A 403 31.00 -15.06 -10.09
N TYR A 404 31.81 -14.45 -9.23
CA TYR A 404 31.44 -14.08 -7.86
C TYR A 404 30.27 -13.10 -7.77
N VAL A 405 29.97 -12.35 -8.84
CA VAL A 405 28.83 -11.41 -8.88
C VAL A 405 27.48 -12.14 -8.88
N PHE A 406 27.45 -13.40 -9.31
CA PHE A 406 26.24 -14.23 -9.46
C PHE A 406 26.11 -15.31 -8.39
N LYS A 407 26.83 -15.18 -7.27
CA LYS A 407 26.83 -16.13 -6.15
C LYS A 407 26.07 -15.62 -4.94
#